data_AF-A0A934WT22-F1
#
_entry.id   AF-A0A934WT22-F1
#
_cell.length_a   1.000
_cell.length_b   1.000
_cell.length_c   1.000
_cell.angle_alpha   90.00
_cell.angle_beta   90.00
_cell.angle_gamma   90.00
#
_symmetry.space_group_name_H-M   'P 1'
#
loop_
_entity.id
_entity.type
_entity.pdbx_description
1 polymer ?
#
loop_
_entity_poly.entity_id
_entity_poly.type
_entity_poly.pdbx_seq_one_letter_code
_entity_poly.pdbx_strand_id
1 'polypeptide(L)'
;MPLKKDIKRVMVIGSGPIVIGQAAEFDYAGTQACRALKEEGLEVILVNSNPATIMTDNAMADKIYIEPLTLDVVKRIIIKEKPDSLLSTLGG
;
A
#
# COMPACT_ATOMS: atom_id res chain seq x y z
N MET A 1 -20.15 -8.60 -6.96
CA MET A 1 -20.60 -7.20 -6.83
C MET A 1 -19.69 -6.33 -7.68
N PRO A 2 -20.20 -5.26 -8.32
CA PRO A 2 -19.38 -4.33 -9.10
C PRO A 2 -18.47 -3.47 -8.21
N LEU A 3 -17.50 -2.79 -8.82
CA LEU A 3 -16.62 -1.81 -8.17
C LEU A 3 -17.43 -0.73 -7.43
N LYS A 4 -17.01 -0.41 -6.20
CA LYS A 4 -17.59 0.68 -5.39
C LYS A 4 -17.15 2.04 -5.95
N LYS A 5 -18.11 2.79 -6.50
CA LYS A 5 -17.85 4.05 -7.24
C LYS A 5 -17.47 5.25 -6.34
N ASP A 6 -17.75 5.16 -5.05
CA ASP A 6 -17.43 6.17 -4.04
C ASP A 6 -15.96 6.12 -3.59
N ILE A 7 -15.27 5.00 -3.80
CA ILE A 7 -13.84 4.84 -3.49
C ILE A 7 -13.03 5.22 -4.73
N LYS A 8 -12.14 6.19 -4.60
CA LYS A 8 -11.23 6.62 -5.68
C LYS A 8 -9.77 6.48 -5.28
N ARG A 9 -9.46 6.64 -3.99
CA ARG A 9 -8.09 6.63 -3.46
C ARG A 9 -7.98 5.57 -2.37
N VAL A 10 -7.11 4.59 -2.59
CA VAL A 10 -6.89 3.49 -1.64
C VAL A 10 -5.48 3.56 -1.13
N MET A 11 -5.33 3.58 0.20
CA MET A 11 -4.02 3.44 0.82
C MET A 11 -3.75 1.97 1.17
N VAL A 12 -2.66 1.42 0.65
CA VAL A 12 -2.20 0.05 0.91
C VAL A 12 -1.12 0.09 1.98
N ILE A 13 -1.28 -0.74 3.01
CA ILE A 13 -0.30 -0.87 4.09
C ILE A 13 0.60 -2.06 3.79
N GLY A 14 1.89 -1.79 3.60
CA GLY A 14 2.93 -2.80 3.42
C GLY A 14 3.34 -3.51 4.70
N SER A 15 4.20 -4.52 4.56
CA SER A 15 4.69 -5.34 5.68
C SER A 15 5.90 -4.75 6.40
N GLY A 16 6.65 -3.86 5.78
CA GLY A 16 7.92 -3.39 6.33
C GLY A 16 9.07 -4.37 6.05
N PRO A 17 10.14 -4.35 6.85
CA PRO A 17 11.34 -5.15 6.60
C PRO A 17 11.05 -6.65 6.75
N ILE A 18 11.78 -7.45 5.97
CA ILE A 18 11.69 -8.92 6.05
C ILE A 18 12.22 -9.40 7.39
N VAL A 19 11.43 -10.23 8.07
CA VAL A 19 11.78 -10.92 9.31
C VAL A 19 11.35 -12.39 9.26
N ILE A 20 11.90 -13.23 10.14
CA ILE A 20 11.46 -14.62 10.24
C ILE A 20 9.96 -14.64 10.59
N GLY A 21 9.16 -15.32 9.78
CA GLY A 21 7.71 -15.40 9.92
C GLY A 21 6.92 -14.29 9.20
N GLN A 22 7.60 -13.30 8.62
CA GLN A 22 7.00 -12.27 7.78
C GLN A 22 7.98 -11.82 6.70
N ALA A 23 7.91 -12.42 5.51
CA ALA A 23 8.92 -12.27 4.48
C ALA A 23 8.37 -11.79 3.13
N ALA A 24 8.93 -12.31 2.03
CA ALA A 24 8.69 -11.82 0.68
C ALA A 24 7.27 -12.08 0.16
N GLU A 25 6.50 -12.95 0.81
CA GLU A 25 5.11 -13.23 0.49
C GLU A 25 4.23 -11.96 0.50
N PHE A 26 4.57 -10.98 1.34
CA PHE A 26 3.83 -9.72 1.43
C PHE A 26 4.26 -8.70 0.36
N ASP A 27 5.50 -8.75 -0.14
CA ASP A 27 5.87 -7.99 -1.33
C ASP A 27 5.11 -8.50 -2.55
N TYR A 28 5.04 -9.83 -2.71
CA TYR A 28 4.26 -10.45 -3.78
C TYR A 28 2.77 -10.08 -3.70
N ALA A 29 2.15 -10.26 -2.54
CA ALA A 29 0.73 -9.95 -2.35
C ALA A 29 0.43 -8.45 -2.49
N GLY A 30 1.26 -7.60 -1.89
CA GLY A 30 1.15 -6.14 -2.00
C GLY A 30 1.29 -5.65 -3.44
N THR A 31 2.25 -6.20 -4.20
CA THR A 31 2.44 -5.90 -5.62
C THR A 31 1.20 -6.25 -6.44
N GLN A 32 0.61 -7.43 -6.20
CA GLN A 32 -0.62 -7.82 -6.88
C GLN A 32 -1.79 -6.89 -6.58
N ALA A 33 -1.94 -6.47 -5.32
CA ALA A 33 -3.00 -5.53 -4.94
C ALA A 33 -2.81 -4.15 -5.56
N CYS A 34 -1.59 -3.60 -5.53
CA CYS A 34 -1.29 -2.33 -6.19
C CYS A 34 -1.66 -2.37 -7.68
N ARG A 35 -1.30 -3.46 -8.37
CA ARG A 35 -1.66 -3.65 -9.79
C ARG A 35 -3.17 -3.75 -10.00
N ALA A 36 -3.85 -4.61 -9.24
CA ALA A 36 -5.29 -4.81 -9.38
C ALA A 36 -6.08 -3.52 -9.12
N LEU A 37 -5.69 -2.73 -8.11
CA LEU A 37 -6.34 -1.44 -7.82
C LEU A 37 -6.13 -0.44 -8.96
N LYS A 38 -4.92 -0.35 -9.53
CA LYS A 38 -4.63 0.53 -10.66
C LYS A 38 -5.33 0.11 -11.95
N GLU A 39 -5.44 -1.19 -12.22
CA GLU A 39 -6.18 -1.74 -13.37
C GLU A 39 -7.67 -1.36 -13.30
N GLU A 40 -8.24 -1.24 -12.10
CA GLU A 40 -9.60 -0.73 -11.86
C GLU A 40 -9.68 0.81 -11.85
N GLY A 41 -8.58 1.52 -12.12
CA GLY A 41 -8.53 2.98 -12.21
C GLY A 41 -8.55 3.71 -10.86
N LEU A 42 -8.21 3.03 -9.77
CA LEU A 42 -8.08 3.64 -8.44
C LEU A 42 -6.69 4.25 -8.25
N GLU A 43 -6.61 5.38 -7.57
CA GLU A 43 -5.35 5.95 -7.13
C GLU A 43 -4.83 5.16 -5.93
N VAL A 44 -3.58 4.70 -6.03
CA VAL A 44 -2.95 3.88 -5.00
C VAL A 44 -1.90 4.68 -4.25
N ILE A 45 -2.06 4.74 -2.92
CA ILE A 45 -1.09 5.31 -1.98
C ILE A 45 -0.47 4.14 -1.21
N LEU A 46 0.79 3.84 -1.47
CA LEU A 46 1.49 2.78 -0.76
C LEU A 46 2.36 3.36 0.37
N VAL A 47 2.30 2.75 1.54
CA VAL A 47 3.31 2.93 2.59
C VAL A 47 4.01 1.60 2.87
N ASN A 48 5.33 1.58 2.80
CA ASN A 48 6.14 0.42 3.18
C ASN A 48 7.56 0.87 3.53
N SER A 49 8.05 0.53 4.71
CA SER A 49 9.39 0.94 5.15
C SER A 49 10.54 0.16 4.49
N ASN A 50 10.24 -0.93 3.77
CA ASN A 50 11.26 -1.75 3.11
C ASN A 50 11.54 -1.26 1.67
N PRO A 51 12.72 -0.68 1.38
CA PRO A 51 13.04 -0.18 0.05
C PRO A 51 13.36 -1.30 -0.96
N ALA A 52 13.59 -2.53 -0.51
CA ALA A 52 13.99 -3.65 -1.35
C ALA A 52 12.77 -4.50 -1.78
N THR A 53 11.68 -3.85 -2.18
CA THR A 53 10.42 -4.52 -2.58
C THR A 53 9.95 -4.03 -3.94
N ILE A 54 9.34 -4.93 -4.73
CA ILE A 54 8.77 -4.57 -6.03
C ILE A 54 7.58 -3.63 -5.86
N MET A 55 6.76 -3.83 -4.83
CA MET A 55 5.62 -2.95 -4.55
C MET A 55 6.02 -1.48 -4.35
N THR A 56 7.24 -1.20 -3.87
CA THR A 56 7.78 0.17 -3.71
C THR A 56 8.41 0.77 -4.98
N ASP A 57 8.33 0.09 -6.12
CA ASP A 57 8.76 0.65 -7.39
C ASP A 57 7.75 1.69 -7.91
N ASN A 58 8.25 2.75 -8.57
CA ASN A 58 7.46 3.89 -9.04
C ASN A 58 6.33 3.51 -10.01
N ALA A 59 6.43 2.35 -10.65
CA ALA A 59 5.37 1.83 -11.52
C ALA A 59 4.14 1.33 -10.74
N MET A 60 4.31 0.90 -9.48
CA MET A 60 3.31 0.12 -8.75
C MET A 60 2.23 0.97 -8.07
N ALA A 61 2.54 2.18 -7.61
CA ALA A 61 1.57 3.05 -6.95
C ALA A 61 1.73 4.51 -7.39
N ASP A 62 0.69 5.32 -7.23
CA ASP A 62 0.71 6.74 -7.61
C ASP A 62 1.45 7.60 -6.59
N LYS A 63 1.40 7.18 -5.32
CA LYS A 63 2.18 7.74 -4.21
C LYS A 63 2.86 6.60 -3.45
N ILE A 64 4.16 6.73 -3.22
CA ILE A 64 4.95 5.75 -2.48
C ILE A 64 5.63 6.45 -1.32
N TYR A 65 5.41 5.90 -0.12
CA TYR A 65 6.01 6.36 1.13
C TYR A 65 6.91 5.26 1.68
N ILE A 66 8.23 5.42 1.47
CA ILE A 66 9.24 4.59 2.12
C ILE A 66 9.56 5.19 3.48
N GLU A 67 8.63 4.98 4.41
CA GLU A 67 8.61 5.61 5.73
C GLU A 67 8.34 4.55 6.81
N PRO A 68 8.77 4.76 8.07
CA PRO A 68 8.53 3.80 9.15
C PRO A 68 7.04 3.49 9.33
N LEU A 69 6.70 2.21 9.46
CA LEU A 69 5.32 1.76 9.70
C LEU A 69 4.91 1.95 11.17
N THR A 70 4.93 3.19 11.63
CA THR A 70 4.45 3.59 12.96
C THR A 70 3.13 4.35 12.85
N LEU A 71 2.35 4.32 13.92
CA LEU A 71 1.03 4.95 13.94
C LEU A 71 1.09 6.45 13.61
N ASP A 72 2.09 7.17 14.12
CA ASP A 72 2.22 8.61 13.88
C ASP A 72 2.59 8.94 12.44
N VAL A 73 3.44 8.14 11.81
CA VAL A 73 3.80 8.30 10.40
C VAL A 73 2.58 8.03 9.52
N VAL A 74 1.90 6.90 9.71
CA VAL A 74 0.72 6.53 8.93
C VAL A 74 -0.40 7.57 9.09
N LYS A 75 -0.65 8.06 10.32
CA LYS A 75 -1.60 9.16 10.56
C LYS A 75 -1.26 10.42 9.78
N ARG A 76 0.02 10.82 9.75
CA ARG A 76 0.46 11.99 8.96
C ARG A 76 0.21 11.80 7.47
N ILE A 77 0.48 10.60 6.94
CA ILE A 77 0.20 10.27 5.54
C ILE A 77 -1.31 10.33 5.27
N ILE A 78 -2.14 9.74 6.13
CA ILE A 78 -3.61 9.79 5.99
C ILE A 78 -4.13 11.23 6.04
N ILE A 79 -3.61 12.09 6.91
CA ILE A 79 -4.02 13.51 6.99
C ILE A 79 -3.66 14.26 5.70
N LYS A 80 -2.46 14.00 5.15
CA LYS A 80 -1.97 14.62 3.93
C LYS A 80 -2.72 14.13 2.69
N GLU A 81 -2.83 12.81 2.55
CA GLU A 81 -3.34 12.16 1.35
C GLU A 81 -4.86 11.96 1.37
N LYS A 82 -5.51 11.89 2.54
CA LYS A 82 -6.96 11.68 2.67
C LYS A 82 -7.49 10.52 1.80
N PRO A 83 -6.97 9.28 1.96
CA PRO A 83 -7.49 8.13 1.23
C PRO A 83 -8.95 7.85 1.61
N ASP A 84 -9.74 7.38 0.65
CA ASP A 84 -11.15 7.00 0.86
C ASP A 84 -11.28 5.66 1.59
N SER A 85 -10.27 4.79 1.44
CA SER A 85 -10.22 3.47 2.04
C SER A 85 -8.80 3.04 2.37
N LEU A 86 -8.67 2.12 3.32
CA LEU A 86 -7.43 1.45 3.70
C LEU A 86 -7.50 -0.03 3.35
N LEU A 87 -6.43 -0.56 2.75
CA LEU A 87 -6.23 -1.99 2.54
C LEU A 87 -5.09 -2.47 3.43
N SER A 88 -5.46 -3.10 4.55
CA SER A 88 -4.54 -3.52 5.62
C SER A 88 -4.40 -5.03 5.77
N THR A 89 -4.80 -5.82 4.77
CA THR A 89 -4.86 -7.29 4.83
C THR A 89 -3.68 -7.97 4.15
N LEU A 90 -2.72 -7.21 3.61
CA LEU A 90 -1.64 -7.71 2.76
C LEU A 90 -0.24 -7.37 3.29
N GLY A 91 -0.17 -6.88 4.53
CA GLY A 91 1.07 -6.50 5.21
C GLY A 91 1.50 -7.43 6.34
N GLY A 92 0.82 -8.57 6.53
CA GLY A 92 1.03 -9.44 7.69
C GLY A 92 0.24 -9.02 8.92
#